data_AF-A0A1F7MUB1-F1
#
_entry.id   AF-A0A1F7MUB1-F1
#
_cell.length_a   1.000
_cell.length_b   1.000
_cell.length_c   1.000
_cell.angle_alpha   90.00
_cell.angle_beta   90.00
_cell.angle_gamma   90.00
#
_symmetry.space_group_name_H-M   'P 1'
#
loop_
_entity.id
_entity.type
_entity.pdbx_description
1 polymer ?
#
loop_
_entity_poly.entity_id
_entity_poly.type
_entity_poly.pdbx_seq_one_letter_code
_entity_poly.pdbx_strand_id
1 'polypeptide(L)' 'MIAVEGRTRADEGGTQDWWADLHGEILDCLAPGGALAPAEIGRRLGMSEAAATSCLAMLAQEGRVRICLVERT' A
#
# COMPACT_ATOMS: atom_id res chain seq x y z
N MET A 1 15.66 1.30 41.50
CA MET A 1 15.39 2.35 40.49
C MET A 1 15.86 1.77 39.16
N ILE A 2 14.96 1.20 38.36
CA ILE A 2 15.31 0.59 37.07
C ILE A 2 15.20 1.72 36.04
N ALA A 3 16.32 2.11 35.43
CA ALA A 3 16.31 2.98 34.27
C ALA A 3 15.71 2.20 33.09
N VAL A 4 14.49 2.56 32.71
CA VAL A 4 13.90 2.18 31.42
C VAL A 4 14.40 3.18 30.38
N GLU A 5 15.60 2.90 29.86
CA GLU A 5 16.20 3.70 28.80
C GLU A 5 15.63 3.28 27.44
N GLY A 6 15.04 4.26 26.76
CA GLY A 6 14.22 4.07 25.57
C GLY A 6 14.96 3.46 24.39
N ARG A 7 14.28 2.58 23.67
CA ARG A 7 14.68 2.11 22.35
C ARG A 7 13.45 1.86 21.48
N THR A 8 12.87 2.93 20.95
CA THR A 8 11.90 2.85 19.84
C THR A 8 11.86 4.20 19.15
N ARG A 9 12.66 4.39 18.08
CA ARG A 9 12.54 5.49 17.09
C ARG A 9 13.23 5.16 15.76
N ALA A 10 14.30 4.34 15.75
CA ALA A 10 15.04 4.03 14.51
C ALA A 10 14.38 2.97 13.60
N ASP A 11 13.62 2.03 14.18
CA ASP A 11 12.91 0.98 13.43
C ASP A 11 11.61 1.47 12.78
N GLU A 12 10.98 2.48 13.38
CA GLU A 12 9.76 3.11 12.86
C GLU A 12 10.02 3.85 11.54
N GLY A 13 11.18 4.49 11.38
CA GLY A 13 11.58 5.13 10.13
C GLY A 13 11.66 4.11 8.99
N GLY A 14 12.35 2.99 9.19
CA GLY A 14 12.49 1.95 8.16
C GLY A 14 11.16 1.29 7.76
N THR A 15 10.25 1.07 8.71
CA THR A 15 8.91 0.55 8.40
C THR A 15 8.08 1.57 7.60
N GLN A 16 8.09 2.84 8.00
CA GLN A 16 7.32 3.88 7.29
C GLN A 16 7.87 4.13 5.89
N ASP A 17 9.19 4.13 5.72
CA ASP A 17 9.85 4.27 4.42
C ASP A 17 9.47 3.09 3.50
N TRP A 18 9.50 1.86 4.03
CA TRP A 18 9.07 0.68 3.27
C TRP A 18 7.60 0.76 2.82
N TRP A 19 6.70 1.23 3.70
CA TRP A 19 5.29 1.44 3.35
C TRP A 19 5.10 2.53 2.27
N ALA A 20 5.89 3.60 2.35
CA ALA A 20 5.87 4.67 1.35
C ALA A 20 6.34 4.17 -0.02
N ASP A 21 7.40 3.36 -0.05
CA ASP A 21 7.93 2.74 -1.27
C ASP A 21 6.89 1.81 -1.90
N LEU A 22 6.26 0.94 -1.11
CA LEU A 22 5.20 0.04 -1.59
C LEU A 22 4.03 0.82 -2.21
N HIS A 23 3.59 1.90 -1.57
CA HIS A 23 2.55 2.76 -2.12
C HIS A 23 2.99 3.46 -3.41
N GLY A 24 4.28 3.79 -3.55
CA GLY A 24 4.87 4.27 -4.79
C GLY A 24 4.75 3.25 -5.92
N GLU A 25 5.18 2.01 -5.68
CA GLU A 25 5.12 0.92 -6.67
C GLU A 25 3.68 0.63 -7.14
N ILE A 26 2.69 0.71 -6.23
CA ILE A 26 1.27 0.59 -6.59
C ILE A 26 0.83 1.70 -7.53
N LEU A 27 1.25 2.95 -7.28
CA LEU A 27 0.91 4.07 -8.15
C LEU A 27 1.61 3.98 -9.51
N ASP A 28 2.85 3.49 -9.54
CA ASP A 28 3.58 3.25 -10.80
C ASP A 28 2.90 2.16 -11.65
N CYS A 29 2.29 1.14 -11.02
CA CYS A 29 1.48 0.16 -11.74
C CYS A 29 0.27 0.80 -12.46
N LEU A 30 -0.24 1.93 -11.96
CA LEU A 30 -1.38 2.67 -12.54
C LEU A 30 -0.94 3.71 -13.58
N ALA A 31 0.35 4.00 -13.69
CA ALA A 31 0.88 4.96 -14.66
C ALA A 31 0.74 4.48 -16.12
N PRO A 32 0.76 5.41 -17.08
CA PRO A 32 -0.42 5.82 -17.84
C PRO A 32 -1.05 4.65 -18.62
N GLY A 33 -2.01 3.96 -18.00
CA GLY A 33 -2.70 2.81 -18.62
C GLY A 33 -4.17 2.62 -18.24
N GLY A 34 -4.72 3.41 -17.31
CA GLY A 34 -6.12 3.32 -16.89
C GLY A 34 -6.36 2.47 -15.65
N ALA A 35 -7.62 2.15 -15.37
CA ALA A 35 -8.00 1.38 -14.19
C ALA A 35 -7.50 -0.07 -14.28
N LEU A 36 -6.96 -0.59 -13.17
CA LEU A 36 -6.54 -1.99 -13.04
C LEU A 36 -7.34 -2.68 -11.94
N ALA A 37 -7.59 -3.98 -12.13
CA ALA A 37 -8.18 -4.82 -11.10
C ALA A 37 -7.17 -5.07 -9.96
N PRO A 38 -7.60 -5.19 -8.69
CA PRO A 38 -6.71 -5.49 -7.57
C PRO A 38 -5.87 -6.76 -7.78
N ALA A 39 -6.45 -7.79 -8.40
CA ALA A 39 -5.73 -9.03 -8.74
C ALA A 39 -4.55 -8.80 -9.69
N GLU A 40 -4.68 -7.89 -10.65
CA GLU A 40 -3.62 -7.57 -11.62
C GLU A 40 -2.48 -6.80 -10.95
N ILE A 41 -2.80 -5.86 -10.06
CA ILE A 41 -1.81 -5.15 -9.25
C ILE A 41 -1.07 -6.14 -8.34
N GLY A 42 -1.80 -7.05 -7.69
CA GLY A 42 -1.20 -8.10 -6.87
C GLY A 42 -0.21 -8.96 -7.64
N ARG A 43 -0.56 -9.40 -8.86
CA ARG A 43 0.35 -10.15 -9.73
C ARG A 43 1.62 -9.39 -10.09
N ARG A 44 1.52 -8.10 -10.41
CA ARG A 44 2.68 -7.28 -10.80
C ARG A 44 3.66 -7.07 -9.64
N LEU A 45 3.13 -6.93 -8.43
CA LEU A 45 3.90 -6.67 -7.22
C LEU A 45 4.23 -7.93 -6.39
N GLY A 46 3.87 -9.12 -6.89
CA GLY A 46 4.14 -10.38 -6.18
C GLY A 46 3.37 -10.54 -4.86
N MET A 47 2.21 -9.91 -4.72
CA MET A 47 1.36 -9.98 -3.51
C MET A 47 -0.01 -10.60 -3.80
N SER A 48 -0.72 -10.98 -2.74
CA SER A 48 -2.10 -11.48 -2.88
C SER A 48 -3.08 -10.37 -3.27
N GLU A 49 -4.18 -10.76 -3.92
CA GLU A 49 -5.26 -9.82 -4.26
C GLU A 49 -5.85 -9.13 -3.01
N ALA A 50 -5.95 -9.84 -1.88
CA ALA A 50 -6.45 -9.29 -0.62
C ALA A 50 -5.51 -8.20 -0.07
N ALA A 51 -4.19 -8.40 -0.18
CA ALA A 51 -3.19 -7.41 0.22
C ALA A 51 -3.27 -6.16 -0.67
N ALA A 52 -3.34 -6.35 -1.99
CA ALA A 52 -3.51 -5.25 -2.94
C ALA A 52 -4.80 -4.47 -2.69
N THR A 53 -5.92 -5.16 -2.45
CA THR A 53 -7.22 -4.55 -2.15
C THR A 53 -7.16 -3.68 -0.90
N SER A 54 -6.49 -4.17 0.15
CA SER A 54 -6.32 -3.42 1.40
C SER A 54 -5.50 -2.16 1.19
N CYS A 55 -4.39 -2.24 0.44
CA CYS A 55 -3.56 -1.08 0.13
C CYS A 55 -4.31 -0.04 -0.71
N LEU A 56 -5.05 -0.49 -1.73
CA LEU A 56 -5.87 0.38 -2.57
C LEU A 56 -6.98 1.08 -1.78
N ALA A 57 -7.58 0.40 -0.81
CA ALA A 57 -8.58 1.02 0.08
C ALA A 57 -7.96 2.11 0.96
N MET A 58 -6.74 1.94 1.46
CA MET A 58 -6.02 2.99 2.19
C MET A 58 -5.68 4.18 1.28
N LEU A 59 -5.09 3.91 0.11
CA LEU A 59 -4.74 4.94 -0.87
C LEU A 59 -5.97 5.72 -1.35
N ALA A 60 -7.13 5.08 -1.45
CA ALA A 60 -8.38 5.75 -1.80
C ALA A 60 -8.87 6.67 -0.68
N GLN A 61 -8.76 6.25 0.58
CA GLN A 61 -9.06 7.09 1.75
C GLN A 61 -8.12 8.31 1.84
N GLU A 62 -6.85 8.14 1.46
CA GLU A 62 -5.87 9.23 1.35
C GLU A 62 -6.06 10.13 0.12
N GLY A 63 -6.98 9.79 -0.79
CA GLY A 63 -7.25 10.56 -2.01
C GLY A 63 -6.20 10.38 -3.12
N ARG A 64 -5.34 9.36 -3.02
CA ARG A 64 -4.26 9.10 -3.98
C ARG A 64 -4.70 8.26 -5.18
N VAL A 65 -5.76 7.46 -5.02
CA VAL A 65 -6.41 6.70 -6.09
C VAL A 65 -7.94 6.83 -6.00
N ARG A 66 -8.66 6.44 -7.06
CA ARG A 66 -10.13 6.33 -7.05
C ARG A 66 -10.55 4.92 -7.40
N ILE A 67 -11.44 4.34 -6.58
CA ILE A 67 -12.12 3.09 -6.89
C ILE A 67 -13.29 3.42 -7.80
N CYS A 68 -13.19 3.07 -9.09
CA CYS A 68 -14.18 3.41 -10.12
C CYS A 68 -15.16 2.29 -10.44
N LEU A 69 -14.75 1.03 -10.27
CA LEU A 69 -15.53 -0.16 -10.63
C LEU A 69 -15.66 -1.06 -9.41
N VAL A 70 -16.89 -1.48 -9.12
CA VAL A 70 -17.23 -2.48 -8.11
C VAL A 70 -18.28 -3.37 -8.76
N GLU A 71 -18.05 -4.68 -8.74
CA GLU A 71 -18.94 -5.68 -9.30
C GLU A 71 -19.41 -6.65 -8.23
N ARG A 72 -20.51 -7.37 -8.50
CA ARG A 72 -21.02 -8.42 -7.63
C ARG A 72 -20.38 -9.75 -8.03
N THR A 73 -19.65 -10.36 -7.10
CA THR A 73 -19.15 -11.74 -7.20
C THR A 73 -20.20 -12.78 -6.82
#